data_AF-A0A846CP78-F1
#
_entry.id   AF-A0A846CP78-F1
#
_cell.length_a   1.000
_cell.length_b   1.000
_cell.length_c   1.000
_cell.angle_alpha   90.00
_cell.angle_beta   90.00
_cell.angle_gamma   90.00
#
_symmetry.space_group_name_H-M   'P 1'
#
loop_
_entity.id
_entity.type
_entity.pdbx_description
1 polymer ?
#
loop_
_entity_poly.entity_id
_entity_poly.type
_entity_poly.pdbx_seq_one_letter_code
_entity_poly.pdbx_strand_id
1 'polypeptide(L)'
;MVKAGRVTLVGYIRVGSARFNINIRGDVSEVKTAMDAGIAAVEKAHGATLESWVIIPRPHENVECVLPIAYTEAVEQYREAVENPIIGRGNGFSR
;
A
#
# COMPACT_ATOMS: atom_id res chain seq x y z
N MET A 1 0.13 3.73 -5.93
CA MET A 1 0.24 3.25 -4.53
C MET A 1 1.69 3.05 -4.11
N VAL A 2 2.25 1.84 -4.08
CA VAL A 2 3.57 1.52 -3.45
C VAL A 2 4.80 2.30 -3.96
N LYS A 3 4.73 2.92 -5.15
CA LYS A 3 5.80 3.78 -5.68
C LYS A 3 5.65 5.26 -5.30
N ALA A 4 4.46 5.67 -4.88
CA ALA A 4 4.12 7.07 -4.62
C ALA A 4 4.12 7.41 -3.12
N GLY A 5 3.88 6.43 -2.26
CA GLY A 5 4.00 6.56 -0.82
C GLY A 5 4.71 5.34 -0.24
N ARG A 6 5.32 5.51 0.93
CA ARG A 6 5.95 4.43 1.71
C ARG A 6 4.87 3.58 2.35
N VAL A 7 4.32 2.69 1.56
CA VAL A 7 3.24 1.78 1.96
C VAL A 7 3.54 0.36 1.51
N THR A 8 3.02 -0.60 2.25
CA THR A 8 3.12 -2.02 1.93
C THR A 8 1.80 -2.49 1.34
N LEU A 9 1.86 -3.21 0.23
CA LEU A 9 0.74 -3.97 -0.31
C LEU A 9 0.60 -5.25 0.52
N VAL A 10 -0.48 -5.38 1.30
CA VAL A 10 -0.67 -6.54 2.18
C VAL A 10 -1.49 -7.65 1.56
N GLY A 11 -2.33 -7.32 0.57
CA GLY A 11 -3.15 -8.31 -0.10
C GLY A 11 -4.06 -7.73 -1.16
N TYR A 12 -4.71 -8.64 -1.89
CA TYR A 12 -5.76 -8.33 -2.83
C TYR A 12 -6.91 -9.34 -2.66
N ILE A 13 -8.12 -8.90 -2.97
CA ILE A 13 -9.33 -9.72 -2.84
C ILE A 13 -10.06 -9.72 -4.18
N ARG A 14 -10.49 -10.90 -4.60
CA ARG A 14 -11.46 -11.07 -5.69
C ARG A 14 -12.85 -10.98 -5.09
N VAL A 15 -13.52 -9.86 -5.30
CA VAL A 15 -14.84 -9.59 -4.69
C VAL A 15 -15.97 -10.26 -5.49
N GLY A 16 -15.70 -10.64 -6.74
CA GLY A 16 -16.70 -11.18 -7.67
C GLY A 16 -17.16 -10.11 -8.67
N SER A 17 -17.91 -10.51 -9.71
CA SER A 17 -18.37 -9.60 -10.77
C SER A 17 -17.24 -8.79 -11.42
N ALA A 18 -16.07 -9.42 -11.62
CA ALA A 18 -14.85 -8.79 -12.11
C ALA A 18 -14.32 -7.61 -11.26
N ARG A 19 -14.75 -7.49 -10.00
CA ARG A 19 -14.26 -6.47 -9.06
C ARG A 19 -13.12 -7.01 -8.22
N PHE A 20 -12.11 -6.16 -8.06
CA PHE A 20 -10.93 -6.44 -7.27
C PHE A 20 -10.79 -5.36 -6.18
N ASN A 21 -10.38 -5.78 -4.99
CA ASN A 21 -10.02 -4.89 -3.89
C ASN A 21 -8.54 -5.08 -3.57
N ILE A 22 -7.87 -3.99 -3.20
CA ILE A 22 -6.45 -3.98 -2.85
C ILE A 22 -6.33 -3.37 -1.46
N ASN A 23 -5.58 -4.01 -0.57
CA ASN A 23 -5.36 -3.54 0.78
C ASN A 23 -3.90 -3.11 0.93
N ILE A 24 -3.69 -1.88 1.41
CA ILE A 24 -2.36 -1.31 1.67
C ILE A 24 -2.28 -0.84 3.13
N ARG A 25 -1.08 -0.86 3.70
CA ARG A 25 -0.80 -0.42 5.08
C ARG A 25 0.43 0.48 5.11
N GLY A 26 0.46 1.40 6.06
CA GLY A 26 1.53 2.37 6.27
C GLY A 26 1.03 3.56 7.09
N ASP A 27 1.87 4.57 7.24
CA ASP A 27 1.50 5.82 7.92
C ASP A 27 0.39 6.54 7.15
N VAL A 28 -0.52 7.20 7.89
CA VAL A 28 -1.72 7.81 7.30
C VAL A 28 -1.40 8.85 6.21
N SER A 29 -0.29 9.58 6.34
CA SER A 29 0.18 10.53 5.32
C SER A 29 0.60 9.81 4.04
N GLU A 30 1.41 8.76 4.18
CA GLU A 30 1.91 7.95 3.07
C GLU A 30 0.77 7.20 2.35
N VAL A 31 -0.21 6.70 3.11
CA VAL A 31 -1.41 6.03 2.57
C VAL A 31 -2.26 7.00 1.75
N LYS A 32 -2.39 8.26 2.17
CA LYS A 32 -3.10 9.29 1.39
C LYS A 32 -2.40 9.53 0.04
N THR A 33 -1.10 9.80 0.06
CA THR A 33 -0.31 10.01 -1.17
C THR A 33 -0.34 8.78 -2.08
N ALA A 34 -0.25 7.58 -1.51
CA ALA A 34 -0.32 6.33 -2.25
C ALA A 34 -1.70 6.14 -2.91
N MET A 35 -2.78 6.51 -2.21
CA MET A 35 -4.16 6.42 -2.69
C MET A 35 -4.40 7.39 -3.85
N ASP A 36 -4.02 8.66 -3.72
CA ASP A 36 -4.17 9.68 -4.76
C ASP A 36 -3.50 9.23 -6.08
N ALA A 37 -2.27 8.70 -5.98
CA ALA A 37 -1.56 8.14 -7.13
C ALA A 37 -2.20 6.84 -7.65
N GLY A 38 -2.88 6.08 -6.79
CA GLY A 38 -3.64 4.89 -7.19
C GLY A 38 -4.87 5.24 -8.02
N ILE A 39 -5.64 6.22 -7.56
CA ILE A 39 -6.84 6.74 -8.26
C ILE A 39 -6.45 7.24 -9.65
N ALA A 40 -5.42 8.10 -9.74
CA ALA A 40 -4.92 8.62 -11.01
C ALA A 40 -4.36 7.53 -11.94
N ALA A 41 -3.90 6.39 -11.40
CA ALA A 41 -3.44 5.26 -12.22
C ALA A 41 -4.60 4.45 -12.79
N VAL A 42 -5.71 4.31 -12.05
CA VAL A 42 -6.92 3.63 -12.53
C VAL A 42 -7.53 4.40 -13.71
N GLU A 43 -7.58 5.73 -13.65
CA GLU A 43 -8.09 6.57 -14.74
C GLU A 43 -7.30 6.42 -16.05
N LYS A 44 -6.02 6.05 -15.96
CA LYS A 44 -5.15 5.82 -17.13
C LYS A 44 -5.26 4.40 -17.67
N ALA A 45 -5.82 3.46 -16.91
CA ALA A 45 -5.96 2.08 -17.33
C ALA A 45 -7.20 1.92 -18.23
N HIS A 46 -6.99 1.47 -19.46
CA HIS A 46 -8.06 1.33 -20.44
C HIS A 46 -9.14 0.35 -19.96
N GLY A 47 -10.38 0.81 -19.85
CA GLY A 47 -11.53 -0.01 -19.44
C GLY A 47 -11.59 -0.33 -17.95
N ALA A 48 -10.77 0.31 -17.12
CA ALA A 48 -10.85 0.21 -15.67
C ALA A 48 -11.72 1.34 -15.10
N THR A 49 -12.46 1.03 -14.03
CA THR A 49 -13.28 1.99 -13.30
C THR A 49 -12.99 1.87 -11.82
N LEU A 50 -12.86 3.02 -11.14
CA LEU A 50 -12.76 3.07 -9.70
C LEU A 50 -14.17 3.00 -9.08
N GLU A 51 -14.46 1.91 -8.39
CA GLU A 51 -15.78 1.70 -7.77
C GLU A 51 -15.90 2.36 -6.37
N SER A 52 -14.90 2.14 -5.50
CA SER A 52 -14.91 2.64 -4.13
C SER A 52 -13.53 2.55 -3.51
N TRP A 53 -13.22 3.45 -2.58
CA TRP A 53 -12.01 3.44 -1.77
C TRP A 53 -12.28 4.07 -0.40
N VAL A 54 -11.48 3.71 0.60
CA VAL A 54 -11.55 4.28 1.96
C VAL A 54 -10.17 4.22 2.61
N ILE A 55 -9.87 5.20 3.47
CA ILE A 55 -8.68 5.21 4.31
C ILE A 55 -9.13 5.17 5.77
N ILE A 56 -8.63 4.20 6.54
CA ILE A 56 -8.90 4.07 7.97
C ILE A 56 -7.58 4.35 8.70
N PRO A 57 -7.41 5.53 9.34
CA PRO A 57 -6.12 5.93 9.93
C PRO A 57 -5.61 5.00 11.03
N ARG A 58 -6.52 4.44 11.83
CA ARG A 58 -6.17 3.55 12.94
C ARG A 58 -7.24 2.45 13.05
N PRO A 59 -7.09 1.33 12.30
CA PRO A 59 -8.05 0.24 12.39
C PRO A 59 -8.02 -0.38 13.78
N HIS A 60 -9.19 -0.79 14.27
CA HIS A 60 -9.29 -1.52 15.53
C HIS A 60 -8.72 -2.94 15.36
N GLU A 61 -8.07 -3.50 16.39
CA GLU A 61 -7.39 -4.81 16.34
C GLU A 61 -8.33 -5.93 15.87
N ASN A 62 -9.58 -5.95 16.37
CA ASN A 62 -10.60 -6.89 15.92
C ASN A 62 -10.88 -6.83 14.41
N VAL A 63 -10.81 -5.65 13.79
CA VAL A 63 -11.00 -5.48 12.34
C VAL A 63 -9.82 -6.07 11.58
N GLU A 64 -8.60 -5.85 12.09
CA GLU A 64 -7.37 -6.41 11.52
C GLU A 64 -7.29 -7.93 11.64
N CYS A 65 -7.85 -8.50 12.72
CA CYS A 65 -7.91 -9.94 12.91
C CYS A 65 -8.91 -10.64 11.97
N VAL A 66 -10.06 -10.00 11.72
CA VAL A 66 -11.16 -10.62 10.96
C VAL A 66 -11.04 -10.36 9.45
N LEU A 67 -10.62 -9.15 9.08
CA LEU A 67 -10.48 -8.78 7.67
C LEU A 67 -9.06 -9.09 7.17
N PRO A 68 -8.89 -9.41 5.87
CA PRO A 68 -7.58 -9.70 5.29
C PRO A 68 -6.79 -8.41 5.02
N ILE A 69 -6.51 -7.62 6.07
CA ILE A 69 -5.78 -6.34 6.01
C ILE A 69 -4.50 -6.34 6.85
N ALA A 70 -4.24 -7.40 7.61
CA ALA A 70 -3.04 -7.56 8.42
C ALA A 70 -1.79 -7.76 7.54
N TYR A 71 -0.63 -7.42 8.09
CA TYR A 71 0.64 -7.81 7.48
C TYR A 71 0.80 -9.34 7.49
N THR A 72 1.55 -9.85 6.51
CA THR A 72 1.87 -11.28 6.39
C THR A 72 3.38 -11.46 6.27
N GLU A 73 3.88 -12.65 6.61
CA GLU A 73 5.32 -12.95 6.52
C GLU A 73 5.90 -12.71 5.11
N ALA A 74 5.09 -12.93 4.06
CA ALA A 74 5.49 -12.73 2.68
C ALA A 74 5.83 -11.27 2.34
N VAL A 75 5.28 -10.31 3.10
CA VAL A 75 5.45 -8.87 2.83
C VAL A 75 6.30 -8.17 3.88
N GLU A 76 6.86 -8.90 4.85
CA GLU A 76 7.61 -8.32 5.97
C GLU A 76 8.84 -7.53 5.50
N GLN A 77 9.57 -8.05 4.50
CA GLN A 77 10.70 -7.33 3.89
C GLN A 77 10.32 -5.93 3.35
N TYR A 78 9.08 -5.77 2.87
CA TYR A 78 8.61 -4.49 2.33
C TYR A 78 8.14 -3.55 3.44
N ARG A 79 7.58 -4.11 4.51
CA ARG A 79 7.26 -3.36 5.72
C ARG A 79 8.53 -2.81 6.35
N GLU A 80 9.54 -3.66 6.55
CA GLU A 80 10.85 -3.24 7.07
C GLU A 80 11.49 -2.18 6.19
N ALA A 81 11.43 -2.32 4.86
CA ALA A 81 11.99 -1.32 3.94
C ALA A 81 11.26 0.04 3.98
N VAL A 82 9.97 0.05 4.32
CA VAL A 82 9.16 1.25 4.50
C VAL A 82 9.50 1.96 5.81
N GLU A 83 9.69 1.19 6.90
CA GLU A 83 10.02 1.71 8.24
C GLU A 83 11.50 2.12 8.36
N ASN A 84 12.40 1.27 7.84
CA ASN A 84 13.85 1.46 7.84
C ASN A 84 14.35 1.62 6.41
N PRO A 85 14.28 2.84 5.84
CA PRO A 85 14.75 3.05 4.48
C PRO A 85 16.24 2.69 4.41
N ILE A 86 16.62 1.88 3.42
CA ILE A 86 18.01 1.68 3.05
C ILE A 86 18.51 3.02 2.53
N ILE A 87 18.99 3.87 3.44
CA ILE A 87 19.73 5.08 3.10
C ILE A 87 20.99 4.56 2.43
N GLY A 88 21.05 4.65 1.11
CA GLY A 88 22.30 4.45 0.38
C GLY A 88 23.34 5.36 1.03
N ARG A 89 24.25 4.77 1.81
CA ARG A 89 25.45 5.47 2.29
C ARG A 89 26.06 6.05 1.03
N GLY A 90 26.05 7.38 0.91
CA GLY A 90 26.71 8.06 -0.20
C GLY A 90 28.10 7.48 -0.35
N ASN A 91 28.44 7.03 -1.56
CA ASN A 91 29.80 6.68 -1.89
C ASN A 91 30.66 7.89 -1.55
N GLY A 92 31.39 7.80 -0.44
CA GLY A 92 32.51 8.69 -0.17
C GLY A 92 33.54 8.45 -1.24
N PHE A 93 33.52 9.28 -2.28
CA PHE A 93 34.66 9.46 -3.17
C PHE A 93 35.79 10.05 -2.33
N SER A 94 36.62 9.16 -1.81
CA SER A 94 37.93 9.44 -1.23
C SER A 94 38.95 8.71 -2.08
N ARG A 95 39.40 9.41 -3.13
CA ARG A 95 40.71 9.44 -3.79
C ARG A 95 40.57 9.82 -5.25
#